data_AF-A0A535FLB6-F1
#
_entry.id   AF-A0A535FLB6-F1
#
_cell.length_a   1.000
_cell.length_b   1.000
_cell.length_c   1.000
_cell.angle_alpha   90.00
_cell.angle_beta   90.00
_cell.angle_gamma   90.00
#
_symmetry.space_group_name_H-M   'P 1'
#
loop_
_entity.id
_entity.type
_entity.pdbx_description
1 polymer ?
#
loop_
_entity_poly.entity_id
_entity_poly.type
_entity_poly.pdbx_seq_one_letter_code
_entity_poly.pdbx_strand_id
1 'polypeptide(L)'
;MRRLAYKRRWEQAMAEIQANKKNEWQLKTLLLSVVQLRPVREGLYFVGALVVALTGFALVLLLQGRDPIATYIGMIEITLGSSYGLSEVAVKMIPLLLCALAVAVPARVGLVNVGGEGQLYIGAWLATWAALSLPQLPPLILLPLMLLMAMIGGGLWALLPGPLERCRKWQFPAVCGIRARSSITGLARFPRPCRTPDRTGRCHHPLSHPAPYALGIRDACHWW
;
A
#
# COMPACT_ATOMS: atom_id res chain seq x y z
N MET A 1 -0.56 -54.18 -32.73
CA MET A 1 -1.82 -53.78 -32.05
C MET A 1 -1.66 -52.70 -30.95
N ARG A 2 -0.63 -52.74 -30.07
CA ARG A 2 -0.48 -51.76 -28.96
C ARG A 2 -0.32 -50.28 -29.37
N ARG A 3 0.31 -49.98 -30.51
CA ARG A 3 0.47 -48.60 -31.01
C ARG A 3 -0.85 -47.89 -31.35
N LEU A 4 -1.85 -48.63 -31.85
CA LEU A 4 -3.15 -48.06 -32.23
C LEU A 4 -4.01 -47.73 -31.00
N ALA A 5 -3.93 -48.55 -29.95
CA ALA A 5 -4.61 -48.28 -28.68
C ALA A 5 -4.05 -47.04 -27.97
N TYR A 6 -2.73 -46.83 -28.05
CA TYR A 6 -2.08 -45.62 -27.51
C TYR A 6 -2.48 -44.36 -28.28
N LYS A 7 -2.52 -44.43 -29.62
CA LYS A 7 -2.91 -43.29 -30.47
C LYS A 7 -4.35 -42.83 -30.19
N ARG A 8 -5.31 -43.77 -30.09
CA ARG A 8 -6.71 -43.43 -29.78
C ARG A 8 -6.86 -42.79 -28.39
N ARG A 9 -6.13 -43.28 -27.39
CA ARG A 9 -6.12 -42.68 -26.04
C ARG A 9 -5.54 -41.26 -26.04
N TRP A 10 -4.51 -41.00 -26.84
CA TRP A 10 -3.94 -39.66 -27.00
C TRP A 10 -4.88 -38.69 -27.71
N GLU A 11 -5.55 -39.15 -28.77
CA GLU A 11 -6.54 -38.35 -29.49
C GLU A 11 -7.74 -37.99 -28.59
N GLN A 12 -8.22 -38.93 -27.77
CA GLN A 12 -9.28 -38.69 -26.77
C GLN A 12 -8.85 -37.68 -25.69
N ALA A 13 -7.66 -37.85 -25.12
CA ALA A 13 -7.14 -36.93 -24.09
C ALA A 13 -6.95 -35.50 -24.62
N MET A 14 -6.50 -35.34 -25.88
CA MET A 14 -6.33 -34.02 -26.49
C MET A 14 -7.67 -33.33 -26.77
N ALA A 15 -8.69 -34.08 -27.17
CA ALA A 15 -10.04 -33.55 -27.38
C ALA A 15 -10.66 -33.02 -26.06
N GLU A 16 -10.49 -33.75 -24.96
CA GLU A 16 -10.93 -33.31 -23.62
C GLU A 16 -10.19 -32.05 -23.17
N ILE A 17 -8.87 -31.99 -23.37
CA ILE A 17 -8.06 -30.81 -23.02
C ILE A 17 -8.51 -29.59 -23.83
N GLN A 18 -8.79 -29.74 -25.13
CA GLN A 18 -9.28 -28.64 -25.96
C GLN A 18 -10.68 -28.16 -25.56
N ALA A 19 -11.59 -29.08 -25.23
CA ALA A 19 -12.92 -28.75 -24.73
C ALA A 19 -12.84 -27.98 -23.40
N ASN A 20 -12.00 -28.44 -22.47
CA ASN A 20 -11.82 -27.77 -21.18
C ASN A 20 -11.16 -26.38 -21.33
N LYS A 21 -10.19 -26.25 -22.25
CA LYS A 21 -9.54 -24.97 -22.55
C LYS A 21 -10.53 -23.96 -23.14
N LYS A 22 -11.43 -24.40 -24.04
CA LYS A 22 -12.48 -23.53 -24.62
C LYS A 22 -13.40 -22.94 -23.55
N ASN A 23 -13.79 -23.76 -22.58
CA ASN A 23 -14.60 -23.31 -21.43
C ASN A 23 -13.82 -22.34 -20.52
N GLU A 24 -12.52 -22.58 -20.32
CA GLU A 24 -11.63 -21.69 -19.57
C GLU A 24 -11.49 -20.31 -20.24
N TRP A 25 -11.36 -20.27 -21.57
CA TRP A 25 -11.35 -19.01 -22.33
C TRP A 25 -12.68 -18.27 -22.21
N GLN A 26 -13.81 -18.97 -22.33
CA GLN A 26 -15.12 -18.34 -22.16
C GLN A 26 -15.34 -17.82 -20.73
N LEU A 27 -14.91 -18.57 -19.71
CA LEU A 27 -14.94 -18.12 -18.32
C LEU A 27 -14.05 -16.90 -18.09
N LYS A 28 -12.81 -16.89 -18.64
CA LYS A 28 -11.91 -15.74 -18.52
C LYS A 28 -12.48 -14.50 -19.20
N THR A 29 -13.07 -14.65 -20.38
CA THR A 29 -13.68 -13.53 -21.10
C THR A 29 -14.90 -12.96 -20.36
N LEU A 30 -15.75 -13.83 -19.78
CA LEU A 30 -16.90 -13.41 -18.96
C LEU A 30 -16.46 -12.82 -17.60
N LEU A 31 -15.39 -13.34 -16.99
CA LEU A 31 -14.82 -12.76 -15.77
C LEU A 31 -14.19 -11.38 -16.03
N LEU A 32 -13.49 -11.22 -17.15
CA LEU A 32 -12.84 -9.96 -17.53
C LEU A 32 -13.87 -8.84 -17.78
N SER A 33 -15.03 -9.14 -18.38
CA SER A 33 -16.09 -8.14 -18.56
C SER A 33 -16.74 -7.70 -17.25
N VAL A 34 -16.91 -8.60 -16.27
CA VAL A 34 -17.41 -8.25 -14.92
C VAL A 34 -16.38 -7.46 -14.10
N VAL A 35 -15.08 -7.72 -14.31
CA VAL A 35 -13.99 -6.96 -13.67
C VAL A 35 -13.92 -5.52 -14.21
N GLN A 36 -14.25 -5.28 -15.48
CA GLN A 36 -14.27 -3.94 -16.09
C GLN A 36 -15.37 -3.00 -15.56
N LEU A 37 -16.41 -3.52 -14.90
CA LEU A 37 -17.46 -2.70 -14.26
C LEU A 37 -17.06 -2.17 -12.87
N ARG A 38 -16.03 -2.74 -12.24
CA ARG A 38 -15.52 -2.27 -10.93
C ARG A 38 -14.98 -0.84 -10.95
N PRO A 39 -14.16 -0.38 -11.91
CA PRO A 39 -13.58 0.98 -11.88
C PRO A 39 -14.62 2.11 -11.93
N VAL A 40 -15.78 1.90 -12.55
CA VAL A 40 -16.84 2.93 -12.66
C VAL A 40 -17.49 3.19 -11.31
N ARG A 41 -17.74 2.14 -10.52
CA ARG A 41 -18.31 2.25 -9.17
C ARG A 41 -17.33 2.92 -8.20
N GLU A 42 -16.05 2.56 -8.26
CA GLU A 42 -15.01 3.21 -7.44
C GLU A 42 -14.84 4.70 -7.80
N GLY A 43 -14.91 5.03 -9.09
CA GLY A 43 -14.90 6.42 -9.56
C GLY A 43 -16.10 7.22 -9.03
N LEU A 44 -17.29 6.61 -8.98
CA LEU A 44 -18.49 7.25 -8.44
C LEU A 44 -18.34 7.59 -6.95
N TYR A 45 -17.77 6.68 -6.15
CA TYR A 45 -17.51 6.96 -4.73
C TYR A 45 -16.49 8.08 -4.55
N PHE A 46 -15.44 8.11 -5.37
CA PHE A 46 -14.43 9.18 -5.32
C PHE A 46 -15.04 10.55 -5.66
N VAL A 47 -15.81 10.64 -6.75
CA VAL A 47 -16.49 11.89 -7.14
C VAL A 47 -17.49 12.32 -6.08
N GLY A 48 -18.26 11.36 -5.53
CA GLY A 48 -19.19 11.64 -4.43
C GLY A 48 -18.48 12.21 -3.19
N ALA A 49 -17.37 11.61 -2.77
CA ALA A 49 -16.58 12.09 -1.65
C ALA A 49 -15.99 13.50 -1.90
N LEU A 50 -15.51 13.76 -3.12
CA LEU A 50 -15.00 15.08 -3.52
C LEU A 50 -16.09 16.16 -3.44
N VAL A 51 -17.27 15.87 -3.98
CA VAL A 51 -18.41 16.80 -3.94
C VAL A 51 -18.84 17.07 -2.49
N VAL A 52 -18.92 16.04 -1.65
CA VAL A 52 -19.25 16.21 -0.22
C VAL A 52 -18.20 17.07 0.49
N ALA A 53 -16.90 16.85 0.23
CA ALA A 53 -15.83 17.63 0.84
C ALA A 53 -15.87 19.11 0.42
N LEU A 54 -16.02 19.39 -0.88
CA LEU A 54 -16.13 20.75 -1.41
C LEU A 54 -17.42 21.44 -0.92
N THR A 55 -18.53 20.71 -0.81
CA THR A 55 -19.79 21.28 -0.31
C THR A 55 -19.69 21.58 1.19
N GLY A 56 -19.08 20.69 1.97
CA GLY A 56 -18.84 20.90 3.40
C GLY A 56 -17.95 22.12 3.67
N PHE A 57 -16.87 22.27 2.90
CA PHE A 57 -16.01 23.46 3.02
C PHE A 57 -16.73 24.74 2.58
N ALA A 58 -17.51 24.70 1.48
CA ALA A 58 -18.33 25.83 1.05
C ALA A 58 -19.34 26.25 2.12
N LEU A 59 -19.96 25.30 2.82
CA LEU A 59 -20.87 25.58 3.92
C LEU A 59 -20.19 26.35 5.04
N VAL A 60 -18.96 25.95 5.43
CA VAL A 60 -18.18 26.67 6.45
C VAL A 60 -17.86 28.10 6.01
N LEU A 61 -17.54 28.32 4.73
CA LEU A 61 -17.28 29.66 4.20
C LEU A 61 -18.55 30.54 4.22
N LEU A 62 -19.71 29.97 3.87
CA LEU A 62 -20.99 30.66 3.94
C LEU A 62 -21.34 31.04 5.37
N LEU A 63 -21.06 30.18 6.36
CA LEU A 63 -21.23 30.50 7.79
C LEU A 63 -20.31 31.66 8.24
N GLN A 64 -19.16 31.83 7.60
CA GLN A 64 -18.26 32.97 7.82
C GLN A 64 -18.62 34.21 6.98
N GLY A 65 -19.69 34.15 6.18
CA GLY A 65 -20.12 35.25 5.30
C GLY A 65 -19.20 35.49 4.10
N ARG A 66 -18.38 34.51 3.70
CA ARG A 66 -17.51 34.60 2.53
C ARG A 66 -18.11 33.88 1.32
N ASP A 67 -17.92 34.45 0.14
CA ASP A 67 -18.33 33.81 -1.11
C ASP A 67 -17.45 32.56 -1.38
N PRO A 68 -18.05 31.36 -1.51
CA PRO A 68 -17.30 30.13 -1.67
C PRO A 68 -16.64 30.02 -3.05
N ILE A 69 -17.30 30.51 -4.10
CA ILE A 69 -16.80 30.42 -5.48
C ILE A 69 -15.57 31.31 -5.65
N ALA A 70 -15.65 32.57 -5.20
CA ALA A 70 -14.53 33.49 -5.21
C ALA A 70 -13.35 32.98 -4.36
N THR A 71 -13.64 32.35 -3.23
CA THR A 71 -12.60 31.74 -2.38
C THR A 71 -11.90 30.58 -3.10
N TYR A 72 -12.64 29.69 -3.78
CA TYR A 72 -12.03 28.60 -4.53
C TYR A 72 -11.17 29.07 -5.70
N ILE A 73 -11.62 30.08 -6.43
CA ILE A 73 -10.83 30.69 -7.50
C ILE A 73 -9.55 31.30 -6.91
N GLY A 74 -9.68 32.07 -5.84
CA GLY A 74 -8.54 32.67 -5.15
C GLY A 74 -7.53 31.65 -4.62
N MET A 75 -7.99 30.50 -4.13
CA MET A 75 -7.11 29.40 -3.69
C MET A 75 -6.25 28.88 -4.84
N ILE A 76 -6.83 28.69 -6.03
CA ILE A 76 -6.10 28.21 -7.21
C ILE A 76 -5.10 29.28 -7.67
N GLU A 77 -5.51 30.55 -7.73
CA GLU A 77 -4.66 31.66 -8.14
C GLU A 77 -3.47 31.88 -7.20
N ILE A 78 -3.70 31.85 -5.88
CA ILE A 78 -2.62 32.03 -4.89
C ILE A 78 -1.62 30.88 -4.96
N THR A 79 -2.13 29.64 -5.12
CA THR A 79 -1.30 28.44 -5.08
C THR A 79 -0.53 28.19 -6.38
N LEU A 80 -1.17 28.36 -7.54
CA LEU A 80 -0.60 28.03 -8.86
C LEU A 80 -0.27 29.25 -9.71
N GLY A 81 -0.88 30.41 -9.45
CA GLY A 81 -0.71 31.62 -10.27
C GLY A 81 0.54 32.43 -9.94
N SER A 82 1.18 32.20 -8.78
CA SER A 82 2.37 32.94 -8.36
C SER A 82 3.58 32.03 -8.15
N SER A 83 4.79 32.55 -8.43
CA SER A 83 6.06 31.86 -8.14
C SER A 83 6.22 31.58 -6.64
N TYR A 84 5.74 32.50 -5.80
CA TYR A 84 5.73 32.33 -4.34
C TYR A 84 4.82 31.17 -3.90
N GLY A 85 3.62 31.07 -4.47
CA GLY A 85 2.67 29.98 -4.18
C GLY A 85 3.25 28.61 -4.52
N LEU A 86 3.88 28.47 -5.68
CA LEU A 86 4.56 27.24 -6.08
C LEU A 86 5.72 26.88 -5.14
N SER A 87 6.50 27.88 -4.70
CA SER A 87 7.56 27.67 -3.72
C SER A 87 7.01 27.15 -2.39
N GLU A 88 5.91 27.72 -1.91
CA GLU A 88 5.25 27.30 -0.68
C GLU A 88 4.72 25.86 -0.74
N VAL A 89 4.14 25.47 -1.90
CA VAL A 89 3.74 24.08 -2.16
C VAL A 89 4.95 23.15 -2.13
N ALA A 90 6.04 23.52 -2.79
CA ALA A 90 7.26 22.72 -2.81
C ALA A 90 7.85 22.54 -1.40
N VAL A 91 7.94 23.61 -0.61
CA VAL A 91 8.43 23.58 0.78
C VAL A 91 7.60 22.64 1.65
N LYS A 92 6.27 22.64 1.50
CA LYS A 92 5.38 21.72 2.24
C LYS A 92 5.42 20.27 1.71
N MET A 93 5.66 20.09 0.42
CA MET A 93 5.72 18.77 -0.22
C MET A 93 6.99 17.99 0.15
N ILE A 94 8.14 18.67 0.29
CA ILE A 94 9.43 18.03 0.62
C ILE A 94 9.35 17.08 1.84
N PRO A 95 8.88 17.49 3.03
CA PRO A 95 8.84 16.60 4.18
C PRO A 95 7.87 15.43 4.00
N LEU A 96 6.77 15.61 3.26
CA LEU A 96 5.83 14.53 2.94
C LEU A 96 6.47 13.51 1.98
N LEU A 97 7.23 13.96 0.98
CA LEU A 97 7.98 13.07 0.09
C LEU A 97 9.06 12.30 0.83
N LEU A 98 9.77 12.93 1.76
CA LEU A 98 10.74 12.24 2.62
C LEU A 98 10.07 11.18 3.49
N CYS A 99 8.88 11.45 4.04
CA CYS A 99 8.09 10.46 4.76
C CYS A 99 7.66 9.29 3.85
N ALA A 100 7.18 9.59 2.63
CA ALA A 100 6.83 8.57 1.67
C ALA A 100 8.04 7.68 1.30
N LEU A 101 9.23 8.27 1.14
CA LEU A 101 10.48 7.55 0.90
C LEU A 101 10.87 6.67 2.09
N ALA A 102 10.74 7.18 3.32
CA ALA A 102 11.03 6.46 4.55
C ALA A 102 10.11 5.24 4.76
N VAL A 103 8.89 5.24 4.19
CA VAL A 103 7.98 4.08 4.19
C VAL A 103 8.27 3.16 2.99
N ALA A 104 8.61 3.71 1.82
CA ALA A 104 8.82 2.94 0.60
C ALA A 104 10.06 2.02 0.65
N VAL A 105 11.13 2.42 1.34
CA VAL A 105 12.37 1.61 1.44
C VAL A 105 12.16 0.33 2.28
N PRO A 106 11.64 0.38 3.52
CA PRO A 106 11.34 -0.82 4.32
C PRO A 106 10.27 -1.71 3.70
N ALA A 107 9.30 -1.12 2.98
CA ALA A 107 8.25 -1.87 2.30
C ALA A 107 8.81 -2.90 1.29
N ARG A 108 9.98 -2.61 0.68
CA ARG A 108 10.65 -3.55 -0.25
C ARG A 108 11.10 -4.83 0.43
N VAL A 109 11.53 -4.76 1.69
CA VAL A 109 11.93 -5.93 2.50
C VAL A 109 10.77 -6.53 3.30
N GLY A 110 9.54 -6.00 3.13
CA GLY A 110 8.35 -6.48 3.82
C GLY A 110 8.14 -5.91 5.22
N LEU A 111 8.90 -4.88 5.60
CA LEU A 111 8.68 -4.13 6.82
C LEU A 111 7.67 -3.01 6.55
N VAL A 112 6.67 -2.89 7.40
CA VAL A 112 5.64 -1.85 7.30
C VAL A 112 5.99 -0.78 8.31
N ASN A 113 6.29 0.43 7.84
CA ASN A 113 6.46 1.59 8.72
C ASN A 113 5.09 2.25 8.93
N VAL A 114 4.51 2.07 10.11
CA VAL A 114 3.21 2.65 10.49
C VAL A 114 3.46 3.91 11.32
N GLY A 115 2.92 5.05 10.86
CA GLY A 115 2.93 6.29 11.64
C GLY A 115 4.08 7.27 11.33
N GLY A 116 4.72 7.17 10.16
CA GLY A 116 5.76 8.12 9.73
C GLY A 116 5.30 9.59 9.73
N GLU A 117 4.06 9.86 9.31
CA GLU A 117 3.47 11.21 9.38
C GLU A 117 3.39 11.72 10.82
N GLY A 118 2.97 10.88 11.77
CA GLY A 118 2.91 11.26 13.18
C GLY A 118 4.30 11.48 13.79
N GLN A 119 5.30 10.68 13.40
CA GLN A 119 6.70 10.90 13.82
C GLN A 119 7.21 12.27 13.34
N LEU A 120 6.88 12.65 12.09
CA LEU A 120 7.22 13.95 11.55
C LEU A 120 6.58 15.08 12.35
N TYR A 121 5.27 15.02 12.63
CA TYR A 121 4.56 16.09 13.33
C TYR A 121 5.01 16.25 14.79
N ILE A 122 5.19 15.15 15.53
CA ILE A 122 5.64 15.21 16.93
C ILE A 122 7.09 15.65 17.02
N GLY A 123 7.94 15.19 16.09
CA GLY A 123 9.32 15.67 15.99
C GLY A 123 9.39 17.17 15.71
N ALA A 124 8.60 17.66 14.75
CA ALA A 124 8.52 19.09 14.44
C ALA A 124 8.02 19.90 15.64
N TRP A 125 6.99 19.42 16.34
CA TRP A 125 6.45 20.10 17.52
C TRP A 125 7.48 20.25 18.64
N LEU A 126 8.23 19.18 18.96
CA LEU A 126 9.28 19.23 19.98
C LEU A 126 10.50 20.06 19.55
N ALA A 127 10.86 20.05 18.26
CA ALA A 127 11.89 20.93 17.73
C ALA A 127 11.50 22.41 17.87
N THR A 128 10.26 22.76 17.53
CA THR A 128 9.73 24.12 17.70
C THR A 128 9.64 24.51 19.18
N TRP A 129 9.23 23.59 20.05
CA TRP A 129 9.23 23.83 21.49
C TRP A 129 10.63 24.14 22.03
N ALA A 130 11.66 23.43 21.57
CA ALA A 130 13.05 23.70 21.92
C ALA A 130 13.51 25.10 21.43
N ALA A 131 13.15 25.47 20.20
CA ALA A 131 13.45 26.78 19.64
C ALA A 131 12.81 27.94 20.42
N LEU A 132 11.55 27.77 20.84
CA LEU A 132 10.81 28.79 21.58
C LEU A 132 11.20 28.88 23.06
N SER A 133 11.62 27.77 23.66
CA SER A 133 12.01 27.72 25.08
C SER A 133 13.42 28.25 25.33
N LEU A 134 14.31 28.18 24.33
CA LEU A 134 15.73 28.52 24.44
C LEU A 134 16.18 29.53 23.37
N PRO A 135 15.50 30.70 23.22
CA PRO A 135 15.79 31.65 22.14
C PRO A 135 17.14 32.36 22.28
N GLN A 136 17.68 32.45 23.51
CA GLN A 136 18.96 33.11 23.77
C GLN A 136 20.21 32.31 23.37
N LEU A 137 20.06 31.06 22.91
CA LEU A 137 21.21 30.24 22.52
C LEU A 137 21.76 30.66 21.14
N PRO A 138 23.08 30.58 20.93
CA PRO A 138 23.66 30.84 19.62
C PRO A 138 23.16 29.81 18.59
N PRO A 139 22.94 30.19 17.32
CA PRO A 139 22.37 29.31 16.29
C PRO A 139 23.11 27.98 16.11
N LEU A 140 24.43 28.00 16.31
CA LEU A 140 25.30 26.82 16.19
C LEU A 140 24.96 25.72 17.21
N ILE A 141 24.46 26.08 18.39
CA ILE A 141 24.06 25.13 19.45
C ILE A 141 22.56 24.83 19.35
N LEU A 142 21.76 25.84 18.98
CA LEU A 142 20.32 25.70 18.90
C LEU A 142 19.89 24.68 17.84
N LEU A 143 20.50 24.70 16.64
CA LEU A 143 20.14 23.79 15.55
C LEU A 143 20.37 22.30 15.90
N PRO A 144 21.53 21.87 16.43
CA PRO A 144 21.70 20.50 16.92
C PRO A 144 20.72 20.13 18.04
N LEU A 145 20.42 21.05 18.95
CA LEU A 145 19.49 20.80 20.04
C LEU A 145 18.06 20.58 19.53
N MET A 146 17.61 21.38 18.56
CA MET A 146 16.33 21.19 17.88
C MET A 146 16.27 19.82 17.20
N LEU A 147 17.35 19.41 16.53
CA LEU A 147 17.44 18.09 15.89
C LEU A 147 17.35 16.96 16.92
N LEU A 148 18.04 17.08 18.07
CA LEU A 148 17.96 16.10 19.16
C LEU A 148 16.54 16.00 19.72
N MET A 149 15.87 17.14 19.96
CA MET A 149 14.49 17.15 20.43
C MET A 149 13.53 16.56 19.39
N ALA A 150 13.76 16.79 18.10
CA ALA A 150 13.00 16.16 17.02
C ALA A 150 13.16 14.63 17.02
N MET A 151 14.40 14.13 17.19
CA MET A 151 14.68 12.70 17.28
C MET A 151 13.99 12.06 18.49
N ILE A 152 14.04 12.72 19.65
CA ILE A 152 13.36 12.25 20.86
C ILE A 152 11.85 12.20 20.64
N GLY A 153 11.26 13.24 20.03
CA GLY A 153 9.84 13.29 19.73
C GLY A 153 9.37 12.23 18.75
N GLY A 154 10.04 12.12 17.61
CA GLY A 154 9.74 11.09 16.61
C GLY A 154 9.95 9.68 17.17
N GLY A 155 11.01 9.46 17.96
CA GLY A 155 11.28 8.21 18.65
C GLY A 155 10.19 7.84 19.66
N LEU A 156 9.74 8.80 20.47
CA LEU A 156 8.66 8.60 21.44
C LEU A 156 7.34 8.23 20.75
N TRP A 157 7.05 8.84 19.60
CA TRP A 157 5.88 8.47 18.80
C TRP A 157 5.99 7.06 18.20
N ALA A 158 7.21 6.63 17.82
CA ALA A 158 7.45 5.28 17.34
C ALA A 158 7.29 4.20 18.44
N LEU A 159 7.36 4.58 19.72
CA LEU A 159 7.13 3.66 20.84
C LEU A 159 5.64 3.38 21.08
N LEU A 160 4.72 4.21 20.58
CA LEU A 160 3.28 4.02 20.73
C LEU A 160 2.74 2.72 20.08
N PRO A 161 3.11 2.36 18.83
CA PRO A 161 2.64 1.12 18.20
C PRO A 161 3.27 -0.15 18.79
N GLY A 162 4.47 -0.08 19.37
CA GLY A 162 5.19 -1.27 19.87
C GLY A 162 4.37 -2.13 20.85
N PRO A 163 3.71 -1.55 21.87
CA PRO A 163 2.79 -2.28 22.76
C PRO A 163 1.52 -2.80 22.04
N LEU A 164 1.02 -2.09 21.02
CA LEU A 164 -0.20 -2.42 20.30
C LEU A 164 -0.01 -3.59 19.31
N GLU A 165 1.20 -3.75 18.77
CA GLU A 165 1.57 -4.89 17.92
C GLU A 165 1.54 -6.24 18.67
N ARG A 166 1.66 -6.21 19.99
CA ARG A 166 1.41 -7.38 20.85
C ARG A 166 -0.07 -7.81 20.79
N CYS A 167 -0.97 -6.87 20.52
CA CYS A 167 -2.42 -7.08 20.35
C CYS A 167 -2.76 -7.34 18.86
N ARG A 168 -2.40 -8.55 18.42
CA ARG A 168 -2.46 -9.16 17.07
C ARG A 168 -3.82 -9.12 16.32
N LYS A 169 -4.49 -7.98 16.17
CA LYS A 169 -5.75 -7.84 15.40
C LYS A 169 -5.83 -6.66 14.42
N TRP A 170 -4.92 -5.68 14.50
CA TRP A 170 -5.04 -4.43 13.73
C TRP A 170 -4.09 -4.30 12.53
N GLN A 171 -3.59 -5.41 11.97
CA GLN A 171 -2.88 -5.33 10.69
C GLN A 171 -3.89 -4.98 9.59
N PHE A 172 -3.97 -3.70 9.24
CA PHE A 172 -4.93 -3.18 8.26
C PHE A 172 -4.98 -4.06 6.99
N PRO A 173 -6.17 -4.54 6.57
CA PRO A 173 -6.34 -5.39 5.39
C PRO A 173 -5.78 -4.79 4.10
N ALA A 174 -5.69 -3.45 4.01
CA ALA A 174 -5.15 -2.73 2.85
C ALA A 174 -3.67 -3.05 2.58
N VAL A 175 -2.85 -3.18 3.64
CA VAL A 175 -1.41 -3.47 3.51
C VAL A 175 -1.19 -4.94 3.13
N CYS A 176 -2.02 -5.84 3.67
CA CYS A 176 -1.99 -7.26 3.30
C CYS A 176 -2.52 -7.50 1.86
N GLY A 177 -3.48 -6.70 1.39
CA GLY A 177 -4.05 -6.78 0.05
C GLY A 177 -3.05 -6.50 -1.08
N ILE A 178 -2.11 -5.56 -0.87
CA ILE A 178 -1.05 -5.25 -1.85
C ILE A 178 -0.11 -6.45 -2.02
N ARG A 179 0.25 -7.13 -0.92
CA ARG A 179 1.11 -8.34 -0.97
C ARG A 179 0.35 -9.58 -1.43
N ALA A 180 -0.93 -9.73 -1.05
CA ALA A 180 -1.78 -10.83 -1.50
C ALA A 180 -2.06 -10.78 -3.00
N ARG A 181 -2.23 -9.59 -3.60
CA ARG A 181 -2.49 -9.44 -5.03
C ARG A 181 -1.27 -9.81 -5.89
N SER A 182 -0.05 -9.53 -5.42
CA SER A 182 1.19 -9.99 -6.08
C SER A 182 1.42 -11.50 -6.00
N SER A 183 0.73 -12.19 -5.08
CA SER A 183 0.78 -13.65 -4.98
C SER A 183 -0.29 -14.35 -5.84
N ILE A 184 -1.31 -13.60 -6.31
CA ILE A 184 -2.41 -14.11 -7.15
C ILE A 184 -2.08 -14.00 -8.64
N THR A 185 -1.22 -13.06 -9.06
CA THR A 185 -0.57 -13.10 -10.37
C THR A 185 0.54 -14.16 -10.31
N GLY A 186 0.20 -15.39 -10.72
CA GLY A 186 1.07 -16.56 -10.76
C GLY A 186 2.27 -16.47 -11.71
N LEU A 187 3.07 -15.40 -11.63
CA LEU A 187 4.38 -15.31 -12.25
C LEU A 187 5.39 -16.06 -11.38
N ALA A 188 5.57 -17.33 -11.76
CA ALA A 188 6.74 -18.16 -11.51
C ALA A 188 7.07 -18.48 -10.04
N ARG A 189 6.36 -19.46 -9.47
CA ARG A 189 7.08 -20.50 -8.72
C ARG A 189 7.91 -21.27 -9.74
N PHE A 190 9.13 -20.83 -10.00
CA PHE A 190 10.11 -21.70 -10.65
C PHE A 190 10.25 -22.96 -9.76
N PRO A 191 9.97 -24.16 -10.26
CA PRO A 191 10.35 -25.36 -9.54
C PRO A 191 11.86 -25.31 -9.35
N ARG A 192 12.33 -25.33 -8.10
CA ARG A 192 13.77 -25.39 -7.82
C ARG A 192 14.32 -26.64 -8.50
N PRO A 193 15.43 -26.57 -9.27
CA PRO A 193 16.02 -27.77 -9.85
C PRO A 193 16.41 -28.76 -8.74
N CYS A 194 16.06 -30.04 -8.88
CA CYS A 194 16.50 -31.10 -7.97
C CYS A 194 18.03 -31.09 -7.94
N ARG A 195 18.62 -30.84 -6.77
CA ARG A 195 20.07 -30.63 -6.66
C ARG A 195 20.89 -31.93 -6.71
N THR A 196 20.27 -33.10 -6.51
CA THR A 196 20.89 -34.43 -6.69
C THR A 196 19.83 -35.53 -6.88
N PRO A 197 19.87 -36.34 -7.95
CA PRO A 197 19.03 -37.54 -8.09
C PRO A 197 19.64 -38.75 -7.34
N ASP A 198 18.80 -39.56 -6.70
CA ASP A 198 19.17 -40.89 -6.18
C ASP A 198 19.45 -41.87 -7.35
N ARG A 199 20.20 -42.96 -7.10
CA ARG A 199 20.49 -44.05 -8.07
C ARG A 199 19.23 -44.70 -8.67
N THR A 200 18.04 -44.48 -8.10
CA THR A 200 16.75 -44.93 -8.66
C THR A 200 16.02 -43.88 -9.51
N GLY A 201 16.60 -42.69 -9.72
CA GLY A 201 16.02 -41.61 -10.53
C GLY A 201 14.83 -40.88 -9.89
N ARG A 202 14.55 -41.11 -8.59
CA ARG A 202 13.47 -40.44 -7.86
C ARG A 202 13.99 -39.23 -7.07
N CYS A 203 13.36 -38.06 -7.26
CA CYS A 203 13.53 -36.93 -6.36
C CYS A 203 12.62 -37.11 -5.13
N HIS A 204 13.21 -37.24 -3.94
CA HIS A 204 12.46 -37.13 -2.69
C HIS A 204 12.38 -35.65 -2.29
N HIS A 205 11.21 -35.04 -2.45
CA HIS A 205 10.93 -33.76 -1.81
C HIS A 205 10.86 -34.00 -0.29
N PRO A 206 11.63 -33.27 0.55
CA PRO A 206 11.40 -33.30 1.98
C PRO A 206 9.97 -32.82 2.22
N LEU A 207 9.21 -33.62 2.98
CA LEU A 207 7.84 -33.35 3.37
C LEU A 207 7.71 -31.88 3.77
N SER A 208 6.83 -31.19 3.07
CA SER A 208 6.42 -29.84 3.36
C SER A 208 5.80 -29.81 4.75
N HIS A 209 6.58 -29.48 5.78
CA HIS A 209 5.98 -28.79 6.92
C HIS A 209 5.58 -27.40 6.41
N PRO A 210 4.28 -27.06 6.33
CA PRO A 210 3.90 -25.69 6.08
C PRO A 210 4.43 -24.88 7.27
N ALA A 211 5.27 -23.89 6.98
CA ALA A 211 5.64 -22.91 7.99
C ALA A 211 4.34 -22.30 8.57
N PRO A 212 4.25 -22.14 9.91
CA PRO A 212 3.01 -21.75 10.59
C PRO A 212 2.45 -20.37 10.22
N TYR A 213 3.08 -19.62 9.30
CA TYR A 213 2.58 -18.36 8.78
C TYR A 213 1.59 -18.50 7.61
N ALA A 214 1.46 -19.68 6.99
CA ALA A 214 0.70 -19.83 5.75
C ALA A 214 -0.79 -20.18 5.93
N LEU A 215 -1.21 -20.71 7.09
CA LEU A 215 -2.61 -21.10 7.32
C LEU A 215 -3.52 -19.96 7.78
N GLY A 216 -2.98 -18.86 8.32
CA GLY A 216 -3.80 -17.77 8.88
C GLY A 216 -4.40 -16.78 7.87
N ILE A 217 -4.05 -16.87 6.58
CA ILE A 217 -4.48 -15.89 5.56
C ILE A 217 -5.74 -16.35 4.81
N ARG A 218 -5.98 -17.66 4.71
CA ARG A 218 -7.17 -18.18 3.99
C ARG A 218 -8.47 -17.96 4.75
N ASP A 219 -8.43 -18.00 6.08
CA ASP A 219 -9.65 -17.95 6.90
C ASP A 219 -10.13 -16.51 7.19
N ALA A 220 -9.32 -15.49 6.87
CA ALA A 220 -9.70 -14.08 7.02
C ALA A 220 -10.50 -13.52 5.82
N CYS A 221 -10.55 -14.24 4.68
CA CYS A 221 -11.24 -13.79 3.48
C CYS A 221 -12.73 -14.16 3.43
N HIS A 222 -13.27 -14.85 4.43
CA HIS A 222 -14.66 -15.35 4.44
C HIS A 222 -15.67 -14.45 5.18
N TRP A 223 -15.28 -13.25 5.62
CA TRP A 223 -16.14 -12.36 6.40
C TRP A 223 -16.36 -10.96 5.81
N TRP A 224 -16.21 -10.79 4.50
CA TRP A 224 -16.76 -9.66 3.72
C TRP A 224 -17.08 -10.10 2.29
#